data_AF-A0A2E2R880-F1
#
_entry.id   AF-A0A2E2R880-F1
#
_cell.length_a   1.000
_cell.length_b   1.000
_cell.length_c   1.000
_cell.angle_alpha   90.00
_cell.angle_beta   90.00
_cell.angle_gamma   90.00
#
_symmetry.space_group_name_H-M   'P 1'
#
loop_
_entity.id
_entity.type
_entity.pdbx_description
1 polymer ?
#
loop_
_entity_poly.entity_id
_entity_poly.type
_entity_poly.pdbx_seq_one_letter_code
_entity_poly.pdbx_strand_id
1 'polypeptide(L)'
;MRQIDRLHYMDSLRAFAMFLGLVLHAAVPFMQWTIDPVRVHDEPSMFLHYVGELIHVCRMELFFLVAGFFSVMVLQKRGIKNYAKNRFIRIFVPFVLCVLIIQPWAAGQFSIDIKNSEESVFSKYIEFLISPSYILFEN
;
A
#
# COMPACT_ATOMS: atom_id res chain seq x y z
N MET A 1 12.56 -24.68 24.90
CA MET A 1 12.25 -23.56 23.97
C MET A 1 13.02 -22.34 24.45
N ARG A 2 13.93 -21.77 23.64
CA ARG A 2 14.76 -20.63 24.04
C ARG A 2 13.84 -19.40 24.24
N GLN A 3 13.83 -18.81 25.43
CA GLN A 3 13.16 -17.52 25.67
C GLN A 3 13.89 -16.47 24.81
N ILE A 4 13.21 -15.93 23.80
CA ILE A 4 13.74 -14.85 22.98
C ILE A 4 13.22 -13.57 23.62
N ASP A 5 14.10 -12.85 24.30
CA ASP A 5 13.80 -11.53 24.82
C ASP A 5 13.47 -10.56 23.68
N ARG A 6 12.66 -9.56 23.99
CA ARG A 6 12.19 -8.59 23.00
C ARG A 6 13.38 -7.81 22.42
N LEU A 7 13.53 -7.84 21.09
CA LEU A 7 14.63 -7.16 20.40
C LEU A 7 14.31 -5.67 20.20
N HIS A 8 14.57 -4.86 21.23
CA HIS A 8 14.24 -3.43 21.24
C HIS A 8 14.85 -2.64 20.07
N TYR A 9 16.08 -2.97 19.67
CA TYR A 9 16.73 -2.29 18.54
C TYR A 9 16.00 -2.51 17.21
N MET A 10 15.38 -3.68 17.01
CA MET A 10 14.61 -3.97 15.80
C MET A 10 13.26 -3.25 15.77
N ASP A 11 12.64 -3.08 16.95
CA ASP A 11 11.44 -2.28 17.08
C ASP A 11 11.76 -0.79 16.79
N SER A 12 12.89 -0.26 17.27
CA SER A 12 13.37 1.09 16.95
C SER A 12 13.69 1.28 15.47
N LEU A 13 14.34 0.30 14.83
CA LEU A 13 14.63 0.32 13.39
C LEU A 13 13.35 0.41 12.56
N ARG A 14 12.33 -0.38 12.93
CA ARG A 14 11.00 -0.31 12.30
C ARG A 14 10.35 1.06 12.55
N ALA A 15 10.42 1.59 13.77
CA ALA A 15 9.84 2.90 14.09
C ALA A 15 10.50 4.02 13.28
N PHE A 16 11.83 4.00 13.13
CA PHE A 16 12.57 4.92 12.28
C PHE A 16 12.15 4.81 10.80
N ALA A 17 12.03 3.58 10.28
CA ALA A 17 11.53 3.35 8.93
C ALA A 17 10.10 3.88 8.75
N MET A 18 9.21 3.72 9.73
CA MET A 18 7.85 4.28 9.69
C MET A 18 7.86 5.82 9.70
N PHE A 19 8.75 6.44 10.49
CA PHE A 19 8.90 7.89 10.52
C PHE A 19 9.38 8.46 9.18
N LEU A 20 10.32 7.81 8.50
CA LEU A 20 10.75 8.19 7.15
C LEU A 20 9.60 8.18 6.13
N GLY A 21 8.58 7.34 6.35
CA GLY A 21 7.37 7.36 5.54
C GLY A 21 6.61 8.69 5.61
N LEU A 22 6.53 9.30 6.81
CA LEU A 22 5.90 10.62 6.99
C LEU A 22 6.65 11.71 6.20
N VAL A 23 7.99 11.68 6.26
CA VAL A 23 8.84 12.61 5.49
C VAL A 23 8.60 12.45 4.00
N LEU A 24 8.52 11.20 3.51
CA LEU A 24 8.22 10.91 2.11
C LEU A 24 6.84 11.43 1.69
N HIS A 25 5.79 11.15 2.48
CA HIS A 25 4.44 11.64 2.16
C HIS A 25 4.34 13.17 2.14
N ALA A 26 5.13 13.87 2.97
CA ALA A 26 5.23 15.33 2.91
C ALA A 26 6.01 15.83 1.68
N ALA A 27 6.95 15.04 1.16
CA ALA A 27 7.77 15.39 0.00
C ALA A 27 7.07 15.10 -1.34
N VAL A 28 6.27 14.03 -1.43
CA VAL A 28 5.62 13.55 -2.67
C VAL A 28 4.94 14.65 -3.50
N PRO A 29 4.17 15.60 -2.93
CA PRO A 29 3.54 16.67 -3.70
C PRO A 29 4.52 17.56 -4.49
N PHE A 30 5.79 17.62 -4.06
CA PHE A 30 6.86 18.42 -4.66
C PHE A 30 7.83 17.59 -5.53
N MET A 31 7.60 16.28 -5.67
CA MET A 31 8.46 15.39 -6.46
C MET A 31 8.06 15.40 -7.94
N GLN A 32 9.00 15.04 -8.82
CA GLN A 32 8.80 15.05 -10.28
C GLN A 32 8.20 13.74 -10.83
N TRP A 33 7.31 13.07 -10.09
CA TRP A 33 6.64 11.87 -10.59
C TRP A 33 5.74 12.21 -11.76
N THR A 34 5.90 11.48 -12.87
CA THR A 34 5.21 11.74 -14.15
C THR A 34 3.78 11.20 -14.22
N ILE A 35 3.35 10.41 -13.22
CA ILE A 35 2.15 9.55 -13.32
C ILE A 35 1.03 9.91 -12.31
N ASP A 36 1.21 10.90 -11.43
CA ASP A 36 0.22 11.15 -10.39
C ASP A 36 -0.83 12.21 -10.79
N PRO A 37 -2.15 11.90 -10.82
CA PRO A 37 -3.20 12.93 -10.82
C PRO A 37 -3.14 13.85 -9.58
N VAL A 38 -2.34 13.51 -8.56
CA VAL A 38 -2.04 14.28 -7.35
C VAL A 38 -0.76 15.13 -7.51
N ARG A 39 -0.36 15.49 -8.73
CA ARG A 39 0.64 16.54 -8.92
C ARG A 39 0.00 17.89 -8.58
N VAL A 40 -0.03 18.21 -7.28
CA VAL A 40 -0.77 19.38 -6.74
C VAL A 40 0.03 20.68 -6.89
N HIS A 41 1.34 20.62 -7.13
CA HIS A 41 2.20 21.81 -7.17
C HIS A 41 2.88 22.05 -8.51
N ASP A 42 2.78 23.30 -8.96
CA ASP A 42 3.34 23.80 -10.23
C ASP A 42 4.88 23.92 -10.20
N GLU A 43 5.50 23.96 -9.01
CA GLU A 43 6.95 24.11 -8.84
C GLU A 43 7.59 22.88 -8.16
N PRO A 44 7.92 21.82 -8.92
CA PRO A 44 8.55 20.63 -8.37
C PRO A 44 10.06 20.84 -8.12
N SER A 45 10.59 20.20 -7.07
CA SER A 45 12.01 20.27 -6.70
C SER A 45 12.75 18.97 -7.03
N MET A 46 13.79 19.06 -7.86
CA MET A 46 14.67 17.93 -8.17
C MET A 46 15.40 17.39 -6.93
N PHE A 47 15.75 18.27 -5.99
CA PHE A 47 16.38 17.86 -4.76
C PHE A 47 15.46 16.96 -3.91
N LEU A 48 14.20 17.37 -3.74
CA LEU A 48 13.21 16.58 -2.99
C LEU A 48 12.88 15.26 -3.70
N HIS A 49 12.90 15.25 -5.03
CA HIS A 49 12.75 14.03 -5.81
C HIS A 49 13.84 13.00 -5.47
N TYR A 50 15.13 13.35 -5.61
CA TYR A 50 16.21 12.41 -5.30
C TYR A 50 16.25 11.97 -3.84
N VAL A 51 15.98 12.89 -2.90
CA VAL A 51 15.93 12.56 -1.47
C VAL A 51 14.78 11.60 -1.18
N GLY A 52 13.59 11.85 -1.72
CA GLY A 52 12.44 10.97 -1.50
C GLY A 52 12.62 9.60 -2.16
N GLU A 53 13.22 9.52 -3.36
CA GLU A 53 13.58 8.25 -4.00
C GLU A 53 14.58 7.44 -3.17
N LEU A 54 15.64 8.10 -2.68
CA LEU A 54 16.63 7.46 -1.81
C LEU A 54 15.97 6.91 -0.54
N ILE A 55 15.09 7.69 0.09
CA ILE A 55 14.33 7.24 1.26
C ILE A 55 13.42 6.07 0.87
N HIS A 56 12.76 6.11 -0.30
CA HIS A 56 11.86 5.08 -0.76
C HIS A 56 12.57 3.72 -0.93
N VAL A 57 13.66 3.70 -1.71
CA VAL A 57 14.49 2.53 -2.04
C VAL A 57 15.40 2.08 -0.88
N CYS A 58 15.48 2.84 0.21
CA CYS A 58 16.12 2.36 1.43
C CYS A 58 15.07 1.75 2.37
N ARG A 59 13.92 2.42 2.51
CA ARG A 59 12.89 2.09 3.50
C ARG A 59 12.16 0.79 3.16
N MET A 60 11.80 0.56 1.91
CA MET A 60 11.03 -0.65 1.54
C MET A 60 11.85 -1.93 1.76
N GLU A 61 13.12 -1.88 1.39
CA GLU A 61 14.15 -2.91 1.47
C GLU A 61 14.43 -3.22 2.94
N LEU A 62 14.56 -2.17 3.76
CA LEU A 62 14.65 -2.30 5.21
C LEU A 62 13.43 -2.99 5.81
N PHE A 63 12.22 -2.63 5.38
CA PHE A 63 11.00 -3.31 5.83
C PHE A 63 10.96 -4.78 5.42
N PHE A 64 11.39 -5.12 4.21
CA PHE A 64 11.47 -6.51 3.76
C PHE A 64 12.46 -7.32 4.59
N LEU A 65 13.64 -6.78 4.87
CA LEU A 65 14.65 -7.42 5.71
C LEU A 65 14.11 -7.66 7.12
N VAL A 66 13.55 -6.61 7.75
CA VAL A 66 12.97 -6.69 9.09
C VAL A 66 11.80 -7.69 9.12
N ALA A 67 10.90 -7.65 8.15
CA ALA A 67 9.77 -8.57 8.05
C ALA A 67 10.21 -10.03 7.87
N GLY A 68 11.27 -10.27 7.09
CA GLY A 68 11.89 -11.58 6.92
C GLY A 68 12.44 -12.13 8.23
N PHE A 69 13.23 -11.32 8.95
CA PHE A 69 13.78 -11.70 10.23
C PHE A 69 12.69 -12.09 11.25
N PHE A 70 11.68 -11.24 11.43
CA PHE A 70 10.57 -11.54 12.34
C PHE A 70 9.74 -12.74 11.87
N SER A 71 9.60 -12.95 10.56
CA SER A 71 8.89 -14.12 10.02
C SER A 71 9.54 -15.43 10.42
N VAL A 72 10.88 -15.53 10.37
CA VAL A 72 11.60 -16.75 10.78
C VAL A 72 11.43 -17.01 12.27
N MET A 73 11.54 -15.97 13.11
CA MET A 73 11.31 -16.12 14.56
C MET A 73 9.89 -16.61 14.89
N VAL A 74 8.88 -16.05 14.22
CA VAL A 74 7.48 -16.49 14.41
C VAL A 74 7.27 -17.90 13.89
N LEU A 75 7.88 -18.26 12.76
CA LEU A 75 7.83 -19.59 12.19
C LEU A 75 8.42 -20.63 13.16
N GLN A 76 9.58 -20.36 13.74
CA GLN A 76 10.20 -21.23 14.75
C GLN A 76 9.34 -21.37 16.02
N LYS A 77 8.64 -20.30 16.42
CA LYS A 77 7.79 -20.30 17.62
C LYS A 77 6.44 -21.01 17.43
N ARG A 78 5.80 -20.87 16.27
CA ARG A 78 4.41 -21.33 16.02
C ARG A 78 4.30 -22.54 15.09
N GLY A 79 5.37 -22.91 14.40
CA GLY A 79 5.41 -23.97 13.39
C GLY A 79 4.81 -23.55 12.03
N ILE A 80 5.15 -24.32 10.98
CA ILE A 80 4.84 -24.00 9.57
C ILE A 80 3.33 -23.89 9.29
N LYS A 81 2.52 -24.80 9.84
CA LYS A 81 1.06 -24.86 9.57
C LYS A 81 0.34 -23.63 10.10
N ASN A 82 0.60 -23.25 11.36
CA ASN A 82 -0.02 -22.08 11.98
C ASN A 82 0.49 -20.78 11.39
N TYR A 83 1.78 -20.72 11.02
CA TYR A 83 2.35 -19.57 10.32
C TYR A 83 1.66 -19.33 8.97
N ALA A 84 1.53 -20.36 8.14
CA ALA A 84 0.91 -20.27 6.82
C ALA A 84 -0.58 -19.88 6.91
N LYS A 85 -1.36 -20.53 7.79
CA LYS A 85 -2.78 -20.19 7.99
C LYS A 85 -2.97 -18.73 8.40
N ASN A 86 -2.16 -18.25 9.36
CA ASN A 86 -2.24 -16.86 9.82
C ASN A 86 -1.87 -15.87 8.72
N ARG A 87 -0.83 -16.17 7.92
CA ARG A 87 -0.42 -15.31 6.80
C ARG A 87 -1.47 -15.29 5.70
N PHE A 88 -2.07 -16.43 5.38
CA PHE A 88 -3.13 -16.53 4.39
C PHE A 88 -4.34 -15.67 4.78
N ILE A 89 -4.85 -15.82 6.01
CA ILE A 89 -6.00 -15.04 6.48
C ILE A 89 -5.70 -13.52 6.46
N ARG A 90 -4.51 -13.12 6.91
CA ARG A 90 -4.12 -11.69 6.93
C ARG A 90 -3.89 -11.06 5.56
N ILE A 91 -3.75 -11.85 4.50
CA ILE A 91 -3.60 -11.35 3.12
C ILE A 91 -4.91 -11.51 2.35
N PHE A 92 -5.51 -12.70 2.40
CA PHE A 92 -6.70 -13.05 1.64
C PHE A 92 -7.94 -12.26 2.07
N VAL A 93 -8.15 -12.09 3.38
CA VAL A 93 -9.31 -11.34 3.88
C VAL A 93 -9.28 -9.87 3.42
N PRO A 94 -8.22 -9.08 3.67
CA PRO A 94 -8.19 -7.71 3.18
C PRO A 94 -8.18 -7.65 1.65
N PHE A 95 -7.55 -8.60 0.95
CA PHE A 95 -7.59 -8.65 -0.50
C PHE A 95 -9.04 -8.74 -1.03
N VAL A 96 -9.82 -9.72 -0.55
CA VAL A 96 -11.21 -9.89 -0.99
C VAL A 96 -12.06 -8.67 -0.63
N LEU A 97 -11.89 -8.11 0.57
CA LEU A 97 -12.63 -6.91 0.99
C LEU A 97 -12.30 -5.70 0.12
N CYS A 98 -11.02 -5.45 -0.17
CA CYS A 98 -10.60 -4.33 -0.99
C CYS A 98 -11.07 -4.49 -2.45
N VAL A 99 -10.99 -5.71 -3.00
CA VAL A 99 -11.46 -5.98 -4.37
C VAL A 99 -12.97 -5.78 -4.49
N LEU A 100 -13.75 -6.21 -3.50
CA LEU A 100 -15.21 -6.09 -3.57
C LEU A 100 -15.72 -4.69 -3.24
N ILE A 101 -15.05 -3.94 -2.35
CA ILE A 101 -15.54 -2.66 -1.85
C ILE A 101 -14.81 -1.50 -2.53
N ILE A 102 -13.48 -1.46 -2.40
CA ILE A 102 -12.67 -0.30 -2.81
C ILE A 102 -12.56 -0.23 -4.33
N GLN A 103 -12.40 -1.37 -5.01
CA GLN A 103 -12.15 -1.42 -6.44
C GLN A 103 -13.34 -0.91 -7.30
N PRO A 104 -14.58 -1.41 -7.14
CA PRO A 104 -15.73 -0.86 -7.87
C PRO A 104 -16.08 0.56 -7.44
N TRP A 105 -15.81 0.93 -6.20
CA TRP A 105 -16.02 2.31 -5.73
C TRP A 105 -15.06 3.29 -6.42
N ALA A 106 -13.77 2.97 -6.44
CA ALA A 106 -12.75 3.79 -7.09
C ALA A 106 -12.98 3.87 -8.60
N ALA A 107 -13.33 2.76 -9.25
CA ALA A 107 -13.67 2.76 -10.68
C ALA A 107 -14.95 3.56 -10.97
N GLY A 108 -15.96 3.46 -10.12
CA GLY A 108 -17.19 4.26 -10.19
C GLY A 108 -16.89 5.76 -10.18
N GLN A 109 -16.16 6.21 -9.17
CA GLN A 109 -15.71 7.61 -9.04
C GLN A 109 -14.93 8.07 -10.28
N PHE A 110 -13.91 7.33 -10.68
CA PHE A 110 -13.06 7.69 -11.82
C PHE A 110 -13.85 7.75 -13.14
N SER A 111 -14.81 6.85 -13.35
CA SER A 111 -15.66 6.84 -14.55
C SER A 111 -16.60 8.05 -14.63
N ILE A 112 -17.06 8.55 -13.48
CA ILE A 112 -17.91 9.75 -13.37
C ILE A 112 -17.06 10.99 -13.65
N ASP A 113 -15.87 11.08 -13.05
CA ASP A 113 -14.95 12.20 -13.23
C ASP A 113 -14.50 12.35 -14.69
N ILE A 114 -14.16 11.25 -15.38
CA ILE A 114 -13.78 11.29 -16.80
C ILE A 114 -14.94 11.68 -17.71
N LYS A 115 -16.13 11.12 -17.47
CA LYS A 115 -17.29 11.33 -18.35
C LYS A 115 -18.07 12.60 -18.04
N ASN A 116 -17.74 13.33 -16.97
CA ASN A 116 -18.49 14.48 -16.45
C ASN A 116 -20.01 14.17 -16.38
N SER A 117 -20.35 13.00 -15.84
CA SER A 117 -21.73 12.51 -15.77
C SER A 117 -22.41 12.92 -14.45
N GLU A 118 -23.70 13.24 -14.46
CA GLU A 118 -24.50 13.51 -13.25
C GLU A 118 -25.00 12.23 -12.54
N GLU A 119 -24.58 11.05 -13.00
CA GLU A 119 -25.00 9.77 -12.41
C GLU A 119 -24.50 9.58 -10.97
N SER A 120 -25.31 8.89 -10.17
CA SER A 120 -24.96 8.58 -8.78
C SER A 120 -23.80 7.58 -8.72
N VAL A 121 -22.80 7.87 -7.88
CA VAL A 121 -21.70 6.96 -7.56
C VAL A 121 -22.21 5.57 -7.16
N PHE A 122 -23.35 5.51 -6.46
CA PHE A 122 -23.93 4.26 -6.00
C PHE A 122 -24.44 3.38 -7.15
N SER A 123 -25.03 3.97 -8.20
CA SER A 123 -25.50 3.18 -9.35
C SER A 123 -24.32 2.59 -10.13
N LYS A 124 -23.26 3.38 -10.35
CA LYS A 124 -22.02 2.90 -10.98
C LYS A 124 -21.30 1.83 -10.17
N TYR A 125 -21.29 1.98 -8.84
CA TYR A 125 -20.75 0.97 -7.95
C TYR A 125 -21.45 -0.39 -8.12
N ILE A 126 -22.79 -0.41 -8.13
CA ILE A 126 -23.56 -1.65 -8.31
C ILE A 126 -23.34 -2.24 -9.71
N GLU A 127 -23.29 -1.41 -10.73
CA GLU A 127 -23.00 -1.81 -12.11
C GLU A 127 -21.63 -2.51 -12.22
N PHE A 128 -20.58 -1.90 -11.65
CA PHE A 128 -19.23 -2.46 -11.67
C PHE A 128 -19.05 -3.64 -10.72
N LEU A 129 -19.81 -3.72 -9.64
CA LEU A 129 -19.80 -4.91 -8.76
C LEU A 129 -20.37 -6.14 -9.49
N ILE A 130 -21.41 -5.96 -10.30
CA ILE A 130 -22.10 -7.04 -11.03
C ILE A 130 -21.39 -7.35 -12.36
N SER A 131 -20.84 -6.34 -13.03
CA SER A 131 -20.15 -6.47 -14.30
C SER A 131 -18.70 -5.98 -14.19
N PRO A 132 -17.73 -6.88 -13.97
CA PRO A 132 -16.31 -6.53 -13.85
C PRO A 132 -15.66 -6.20 -15.22
N SER A 133 -16.43 -5.71 -16.19
CA SER A 133 -15.98 -5.38 -17.54
C SER A 133 -14.86 -4.32 -17.52
N TYR A 134 -14.91 -3.39 -16.57
CA TYR A 134 -13.91 -2.34 -16.34
C TYR A 134 -12.52 -2.86 -15.92
N ILE A 135 -12.41 -4.14 -15.52
CA ILE A 135 -11.13 -4.77 -15.18
C ILE A 135 -10.44 -5.35 -16.43
N LEU A 136 -11.22 -5.77 -17.43
CA LEU A 136 -10.73 -6.52 -18.58
C LEU A 136 -10.63 -5.68 -19.86
N PHE A 137 -11.39 -4.59 -19.95
CA PHE A 137 -11.43 -3.73 -21.11
C PHE A 137 -11.10 -2.29 -20.70
N GLU A 138 -9.93 -1.83 -21.14
CA GLU A 138 -9.51 -0.44 -21.06
C GLU A 138 -10.13 0.28 -22.26
N ASN A 139 -11.12 1.15 -22.01
CA ASN A 139 -11.78 1.99 -23.03
C ASN A 139 -11.33 3.44 -22.86
#